data_AF-A0A653DKD2-F1
#
_entry.id   AF-A0A653DKD2-F1
#
_cell.length_a   1.000
_cell.length_b   1.000
_cell.length_c   1.000
_cell.angle_alpha   90.00
_cell.angle_beta   90.00
_cell.angle_gamma   90.00
#
_symmetry.space_group_name_H-M   'P 1'
#
loop_
_entity.id
_entity.type
_entity.pdbx_description
1 polymer ?
#
loop_
_entity_poly.entity_id
_entity_poly.type
_entity_poly.pdbx_seq_one_letter_code
_entity_poly.pdbx_strand_id
1 'polypeptide(L)'
;MGLRLLLVLCFSSFVLSQDVTVKLPLGSVKGLKRSTVKGTSFYSFQGIPYAEKPVGDLRFQAPVSKKKWDGTWDATKEGSICHQMKYEYKFLDQNEDCLFINIFTPNISANLPVMFYVYGGGFIIGTSSEDYYGPYFLMEENVVLVTFNYRVGPYGFLSTGDDFVPGNAGLKDQNLALKWVNQYVSHFGGDPTQIVIFGQSAGSASCLFRGAILLSGTTLSPWAYQRNHQLWSRNLIKLMDPTNYEKYNTSKTIYEYLKQAPAELINDASNAIQKGYKQLYQGFFFAPVYEHEHDGAFITKRAYEALEEGDFNKVPVLLGATSEEDYFYMDLSDDMHAIDENREKIKDEIMKFYMSGGKYADNVRKLITMLSDHDFVLSVLKFAEFLMKHSQNPYLYQFSYKGVLAGRTNQSEIGFSDKVAHAEELRYIFNSNRTKDITKFPEQDQITQDVTVKLPLGTVKGLRRSTVRGTRFYSFQGIPYAEKPVGDLRFQAPVAKKEWNGTWDATKEGSICNQMNYKSSDQSEDCL
;
A
#
# COMPACT_ATOMS: atom_id res chain seq x y z
N MET A 1 -36.86 54.11 7.88
CA MET A 1 -36.47 52.69 7.77
C MET A 1 -35.07 52.54 8.32
N GLY A 2 -34.92 52.05 9.57
CA GLY A 2 -33.63 51.82 10.20
C GLY A 2 -33.12 50.43 9.83
N LEU A 3 -31.96 50.36 9.17
CA LEU A 3 -31.33 49.12 8.75
C LEU A 3 -30.62 48.50 9.96
N ARG A 4 -31.18 47.42 10.53
CA ARG A 4 -30.52 46.62 11.57
C ARG A 4 -29.55 45.64 10.92
N LEU A 5 -28.26 45.84 11.13
CA LEU A 5 -27.20 44.91 10.74
C LEU A 5 -27.23 43.70 11.70
N LEU A 6 -27.59 42.52 11.19
CA LEU A 6 -27.52 41.27 11.95
C LEU A 6 -26.08 40.72 11.88
N LEU A 7 -25.37 40.78 12.99
CA LEU A 7 -24.05 40.15 13.16
C LEU A 7 -24.25 38.65 13.42
N VAL A 8 -24.04 37.83 12.39
CA VAL A 8 -24.01 36.36 12.52
C VAL A 8 -22.64 35.98 13.07
N LEU A 9 -22.58 35.65 14.36
CA LEU A 9 -21.42 35.04 14.99
C LEU A 9 -21.33 33.58 14.57
N CYS A 10 -20.48 33.30 13.58
CA CYS A 10 -20.03 31.94 13.28
C CYS A 10 -19.20 31.42 14.46
N PHE A 11 -19.79 30.57 15.29
CA PHE A 11 -19.03 29.75 16.23
C PHE A 11 -18.33 28.65 15.42
N SER A 12 -17.08 28.91 15.01
CA SER A 12 -16.19 27.84 14.57
C SER A 12 -15.82 27.02 15.79
N SER A 13 -16.32 25.78 15.86
CA SER A 13 -15.89 24.78 16.83
C SER A 13 -14.39 24.54 16.65
N PHE A 14 -13.56 25.25 17.41
CA PHE A 14 -12.14 24.93 17.53
C PHE A 14 -12.05 23.58 18.24
N VAL A 15 -11.74 22.53 17.48
CA VAL A 15 -11.24 21.29 18.07
C VAL A 15 -9.90 21.65 18.71
N LEU A 16 -9.87 21.77 20.05
CA LEU A 16 -8.63 21.91 20.78
C LEU A 16 -7.82 20.61 20.58
N SER A 17 -6.89 20.61 19.63
CA SER A 17 -5.87 19.59 19.59
C SER A 17 -4.91 19.86 20.74
N GLN A 18 -4.80 18.90 21.65
CA GLN A 18 -3.88 18.99 22.78
C GLN A 18 -2.50 18.51 22.33
N ASP A 19 -1.51 19.37 22.52
CA ASP A 19 -0.10 19.03 22.27
C ASP A 19 0.33 17.86 23.19
N VAL A 20 1.05 16.90 22.63
CA VAL A 20 1.69 15.80 23.38
C VAL A 20 3.18 15.79 23.08
N THR A 21 4.03 15.47 24.07
CA THR A 21 5.48 15.37 23.86
C THR A 21 5.98 14.00 24.27
N VAL A 22 6.76 13.37 23.40
CA VAL A 22 7.47 12.10 23.63
C VAL A 22 8.96 12.39 23.66
N LYS A 23 9.68 11.84 24.65
CA LYS A 23 11.13 12.02 24.79
C LYS A 23 11.86 10.80 24.23
N LEU A 24 12.67 11.02 23.19
CA LEU A 24 13.55 10.01 22.61
C LEU A 24 15.00 10.24 23.05
N PRO A 25 15.88 9.24 22.94
CA PRO A 25 17.33 9.43 23.06
C PRO A 25 17.89 10.46 22.07
N LEU A 26 17.24 10.63 20.91
CA LEU A 26 17.61 11.58 19.86
C LEU A 26 17.16 13.03 20.14
N GLY A 27 16.25 13.25 21.10
CA GLY A 27 15.64 14.56 21.36
C GLY A 27 14.14 14.42 21.64
N SER A 28 13.49 15.52 22.02
CA SER A 28 12.04 15.51 22.25
C SER A 28 11.28 15.64 20.93
N VAL A 29 10.08 15.06 20.85
CA VAL A 29 9.19 15.12 19.70
C VAL A 29 7.81 15.58 20.17
N LYS A 30 7.29 16.66 19.59
CA LYS A 30 5.97 17.20 19.87
C LYS A 30 4.97 16.73 18.81
N GLY A 31 3.93 16.02 19.20
CA GLY A 31 2.82 15.60 18.34
C GLY A 31 1.48 16.18 18.79
N LEU A 32 0.40 15.63 18.23
CA LEU A 32 -0.97 16.05 18.47
C LEU A 32 -1.82 14.90 19.00
N LYS A 33 -2.71 15.19 19.96
CA LYS A 33 -3.86 14.34 20.27
C LYS A 33 -5.02 14.69 19.33
N ARG A 34 -5.59 13.67 18.70
CA ARG A 34 -6.65 13.76 17.69
C ARG A 34 -7.74 12.74 17.98
N SER A 35 -8.83 12.79 17.20
CA SER A 35 -9.91 11.82 17.27
C SER A 35 -10.35 11.39 15.87
N THR A 36 -10.78 10.14 15.74
CA THR A 36 -11.43 9.62 14.54
C THR A 36 -12.85 10.16 14.40
N VAL A 37 -13.49 9.91 13.25
CA VAL A 37 -14.90 10.28 13.03
C VAL A 37 -15.84 9.55 14.01
N LYS A 38 -15.47 8.34 14.47
CA LYS A 38 -16.23 7.59 15.48
C LYS A 38 -15.93 8.04 16.92
N GLY A 39 -15.06 9.03 17.11
CA GLY A 39 -14.72 9.59 18.42
C GLY A 39 -13.56 8.92 19.15
N THR A 40 -12.91 7.91 18.54
CA THR A 40 -11.75 7.24 19.13
C THR A 40 -10.57 8.20 19.16
N SER A 41 -10.01 8.45 20.35
CA SER A 41 -8.85 9.33 20.50
C SER A 41 -7.56 8.59 20.17
N PHE A 42 -6.66 9.26 19.46
CA PHE A 42 -5.33 8.77 19.11
C PHE A 42 -4.30 9.90 19.12
N TYR A 43 -3.02 9.55 19.06
CA TYR A 43 -1.89 10.46 18.99
C TYR A 43 -1.24 10.36 17.61
N SER A 44 -0.86 11.49 17.04
CA SER A 44 -0.14 11.58 15.76
C SER A 44 1.17 12.35 15.92
N PHE A 45 2.25 11.77 15.41
CA PHE A 45 3.56 12.39 15.29
C PHE A 45 4.01 12.26 13.84
N GLN A 46 4.16 13.36 13.12
CA GLN A 46 4.41 13.37 11.67
C GLN A 46 5.72 14.11 11.37
N GLY A 47 6.41 13.75 10.29
CA GLY A 47 7.61 14.48 9.87
C GLY A 47 8.84 14.31 10.79
N ILE A 48 8.98 13.18 11.50
CA ILE A 48 10.15 12.92 12.35
C ILE A 48 11.33 12.47 11.45
N PRO A 49 12.51 13.09 11.50
CA PRO A 49 13.65 12.67 10.68
C PRO A 49 14.24 11.36 11.22
N TYR A 50 14.29 10.32 10.39
CA TYR A 50 14.96 9.05 10.75
C TYR A 50 16.38 8.94 10.18
N ALA A 51 16.71 9.78 9.19
CA ALA A 51 18.01 9.87 8.57
C ALA A 51 18.50 11.32 8.46
N GLU A 52 19.80 11.51 8.25
CA GLU A 52 20.34 12.79 7.78
C GLU A 52 19.86 13.09 6.36
N LYS A 53 19.75 14.38 6.04
CA LYS A 53 19.30 14.84 4.72
C LYS A 53 20.20 14.31 3.60
N PRO A 54 19.67 13.61 2.58
CA PRO A 54 20.46 13.00 1.50
C PRO A 54 20.83 14.02 0.41
N VAL A 55 21.49 15.10 0.80
CA VAL A 55 21.93 16.20 -0.10
C VAL A 55 23.45 16.26 -0.21
N GLY A 56 23.97 16.92 -1.24
CA GLY A 56 25.41 17.07 -1.44
C GLY A 56 26.07 15.69 -1.59
N ASP A 57 27.11 15.42 -0.81
CA ASP A 57 27.83 14.13 -0.86
C ASP A 57 26.97 12.93 -0.41
N LEU A 58 25.84 13.16 0.27
CA LEU A 58 24.88 12.10 0.62
C LEU A 58 23.84 11.82 -0.49
N ARG A 59 23.80 12.65 -1.54
CA ARG A 59 22.89 12.42 -2.67
C ARG A 59 23.28 11.13 -3.38
N PHE A 60 22.28 10.29 -3.70
CA PHE A 60 22.42 8.94 -4.27
C PHE A 60 23.14 7.90 -3.40
N GLN A 61 23.64 8.27 -2.22
CA GLN A 61 24.35 7.38 -1.31
C GLN A 61 23.40 6.69 -0.33
N ALA A 62 23.89 5.64 0.35
CA ALA A 62 23.16 5.02 1.46
C ALA A 62 22.79 6.06 2.54
N PRO A 63 21.61 5.96 3.17
CA PRO A 63 21.21 6.90 4.20
C PRO A 63 22.06 6.76 5.46
N VAL A 64 22.25 7.88 6.16
CA VAL A 64 22.95 7.94 7.44
C VAL A 64 21.92 8.16 8.55
N SER A 65 21.98 7.39 9.63
CA SER A 65 21.08 7.55 10.78
C SER A 65 21.08 8.98 11.31
N LYS A 66 19.89 9.49 11.66
CA LYS A 66 19.77 10.85 12.20
C LYS A 66 20.53 10.99 13.52
N LYS A 67 21.39 12.01 13.62
CA LYS A 67 22.04 12.39 14.88
C LYS A 67 21.05 13.04 15.83
N LYS A 68 21.41 13.04 17.10
CA LYS A 68 20.67 13.76 18.15
C LYS A 68 20.45 15.22 17.75
N TRP A 69 19.24 15.74 17.97
CA TRP A 69 18.90 17.14 17.84
C TRP A 69 18.67 17.78 19.22
N ASP A 70 18.86 19.09 19.27
CA ASP A 70 18.60 19.88 20.46
C ASP A 70 17.14 20.34 20.52
N GLY A 71 16.60 20.40 21.73
CA GLY A 71 15.22 20.86 21.95
C GLY A 71 14.15 19.85 21.53
N THR A 72 13.04 20.38 21.02
CA THR A 72 11.84 19.62 20.66
C THR A 72 11.57 19.77 19.18
N TRP A 73 11.54 18.63 18.46
CA TRP A 73 11.13 18.57 17.07
C TRP A 73 9.62 18.74 16.96
N ASP A 74 9.17 19.65 16.10
CA ASP A 74 7.75 19.85 15.83
C ASP A 74 7.24 18.79 14.85
N ALA A 75 6.65 17.73 15.39
CA ALA A 75 6.02 16.65 14.65
C ALA A 75 4.49 16.80 14.59
N THR A 76 3.98 18.04 14.70
CA THR A 76 2.55 18.34 14.53
C THR A 76 2.16 18.48 13.05
N LYS A 77 3.14 18.50 12.14
CA LYS A 77 2.99 18.70 10.70
C LYS A 77 3.73 17.63 9.92
N GLU A 78 3.27 17.36 8.71
CA GLU A 78 3.96 16.45 7.79
C GLU A 78 5.30 17.05 7.33
N GLY A 79 6.27 16.16 7.09
CA GLY A 79 7.50 16.52 6.39
C GLY A 79 7.26 16.61 4.87
N SER A 80 8.23 17.17 4.15
CA SER A 80 8.22 17.17 2.68
C SER A 80 8.28 15.75 2.13
N ILE A 81 7.71 15.56 0.93
CA ILE A 81 7.85 14.31 0.18
C ILE A 81 9.15 14.32 -0.61
N CYS A 82 9.66 13.14 -0.97
CA CYS A 82 10.87 13.05 -1.75
C CYS A 82 10.68 13.57 -3.17
N HIS A 83 11.71 14.20 -3.72
CA HIS A 83 11.76 14.52 -5.15
C HIS A 83 11.49 13.28 -6.00
N GLN A 84 10.60 13.47 -6.97
CA GLN A 84 10.08 12.37 -7.76
C GLN A 84 9.64 12.82 -9.14
N MET A 85 9.32 11.84 -9.98
CA MET A 85 8.91 12.05 -11.36
C MET A 85 7.55 12.76 -11.46
N LYS A 86 7.36 13.61 -12.48
CA LYS A 86 6.30 14.65 -12.53
C LYS A 86 4.96 14.07 -12.99
N TYR A 87 4.29 13.26 -12.15
CA TYR A 87 2.99 12.66 -12.50
C TYR A 87 1.85 13.06 -11.55
N GLU A 88 1.90 12.68 -10.26
CA GLU A 88 0.69 12.63 -9.43
C GLU A 88 0.66 13.60 -8.23
N TYR A 89 1.84 14.00 -7.73
CA TYR A 89 1.98 14.74 -6.45
C TYR A 89 2.55 16.16 -6.60
N LYS A 90 2.30 16.82 -7.74
CA LYS A 90 2.89 18.14 -8.06
C LYS A 90 2.51 19.26 -7.08
N PHE A 91 1.44 19.08 -6.31
CA PHE A 91 0.95 20.05 -5.34
C PHE A 91 1.50 19.86 -3.93
N LEU A 92 2.22 18.76 -3.67
CA LEU A 92 2.89 18.52 -2.39
C LEU A 92 4.29 19.12 -2.40
N ASP A 93 4.78 19.53 -1.23
CA ASP A 93 6.13 20.06 -1.07
C ASP A 93 7.17 18.95 -1.31
N GLN A 94 7.94 19.07 -2.40
CA GLN A 94 8.98 18.12 -2.77
C GLN A 94 10.36 18.66 -2.40
N ASN A 95 11.13 17.87 -1.64
CA ASN A 95 12.48 18.21 -1.24
C ASN A 95 13.39 16.97 -1.25
N GLU A 96 14.70 17.17 -1.22
CA GLU A 96 15.64 16.07 -0.95
C GLU A 96 15.76 15.76 0.54
N ASP A 97 15.61 16.77 1.40
CA ASP A 97 15.44 16.55 2.83
C ASP A 97 14.02 16.03 3.07
N CYS A 98 13.82 14.74 2.82
CA CYS A 98 12.51 14.08 2.77
C CYS A 98 12.40 12.79 3.60
N LEU A 99 13.50 12.32 4.22
CA LEU A 99 13.57 11.04 4.93
C LEU A 99 12.92 11.13 6.33
N PHE A 100 11.60 11.27 6.30
CA PHE A 100 10.74 11.43 7.47
C PHE A 100 9.87 10.19 7.73
N ILE A 101 9.54 9.98 9.00
CA ILE A 101 8.65 8.94 9.51
C ILE A 101 7.49 9.56 10.30
N ASN A 102 6.32 8.93 10.19
CA ASN A 102 5.09 9.29 10.88
C ASN A 102 4.65 8.11 11.75
N ILE A 103 4.14 8.40 12.95
CA ILE A 103 3.66 7.42 13.92
C ILE A 103 2.26 7.83 14.38
N PHE A 104 1.34 6.88 14.30
CA PHE A 104 -0.02 7.03 14.79
C PHE A 104 -0.31 5.91 15.78
N THR A 105 -0.82 6.27 16.97
CA THR A 105 -1.03 5.31 18.06
C THR A 105 -2.24 5.69 18.91
N PRO A 106 -3.11 4.74 19.30
CA PRO A 106 -4.20 5.04 20.23
C PRO A 106 -3.70 5.28 21.67
N ASN A 107 -2.51 4.78 22.03
CA ASN A 107 -1.98 4.89 23.38
C ASN A 107 -0.45 4.82 23.40
N ILE A 108 0.20 5.93 23.80
CA ILE A 108 1.66 6.05 23.90
C ILE A 108 2.32 5.21 25.02
N SER A 109 1.53 4.72 25.97
CA SER A 109 2.02 3.92 27.11
C SER A 109 1.70 2.43 26.99
N ALA A 110 1.12 2.01 25.86
CA ALA A 110 0.77 0.61 25.62
C ALA A 110 1.97 -0.20 25.10
N ASN A 111 1.73 -1.46 24.73
CA ASN A 111 2.69 -2.32 24.03
C ASN A 111 1.94 -3.02 22.89
N LEU A 112 1.64 -2.28 21.83
CA LEU A 112 0.75 -2.69 20.75
C LEU A 112 1.55 -3.23 19.54
N PRO A 113 0.99 -4.17 18.77
CA PRO A 113 1.55 -4.56 17.48
C PRO A 113 1.76 -3.35 16.57
N VAL A 114 2.87 -3.34 15.84
CA VAL A 114 3.27 -2.24 14.96
C VAL A 114 3.04 -2.66 13.51
N MET A 115 2.24 -1.88 12.79
CA MET A 115 2.03 -2.00 11.35
C MET A 115 2.94 -1.01 10.64
N PHE A 116 3.98 -1.50 9.98
CA PHE A 116 4.97 -0.70 9.26
C PHE A 116 4.66 -0.70 7.76
N TYR A 117 4.10 0.40 7.26
CA TYR A 117 3.61 0.51 5.90
C TYR A 117 4.67 1.08 4.94
N VAL A 118 4.90 0.37 3.84
CA VAL A 118 5.74 0.80 2.71
C VAL A 118 4.85 1.14 1.52
N TYR A 119 4.84 2.40 1.08
CA TYR A 119 4.00 2.82 -0.05
C TYR A 119 4.52 2.30 -1.40
N GLY A 120 3.59 2.15 -2.35
CA GLY A 120 3.84 1.77 -3.74
C GLY A 120 4.25 2.93 -4.66
N GLY A 121 3.91 2.87 -5.94
CA GLY A 121 4.26 3.93 -6.92
C GLY A 121 5.45 3.58 -7.82
N GLY A 122 5.63 2.29 -8.10
CA GLY A 122 6.60 1.81 -9.09
C GLY A 122 8.06 2.17 -8.80
N PHE A 123 8.39 2.48 -7.54
CA PHE A 123 9.68 3.02 -7.09
C PHE A 123 10.03 4.40 -7.64
N ILE A 124 9.16 5.06 -8.41
CA ILE A 124 9.45 6.34 -9.09
C ILE A 124 8.64 7.52 -8.54
N ILE A 125 7.55 7.23 -7.84
CA ILE A 125 6.66 8.20 -7.17
C ILE A 125 6.16 7.60 -5.85
N GLY A 126 5.55 8.44 -5.01
CA GLY A 126 4.91 8.00 -3.77
C GLY A 126 5.05 9.02 -2.64
N THR A 127 4.32 8.79 -1.56
CA THR A 127 4.29 9.65 -0.37
C THR A 127 3.82 8.87 0.85
N SER A 128 4.26 9.24 2.05
CA SER A 128 3.69 8.74 3.30
C SER A 128 2.54 9.60 3.85
N SER A 129 2.08 10.57 3.05
CA SER A 129 1.15 11.59 3.51
C SER A 129 -0.20 11.04 3.94
N GLU A 130 -0.75 11.63 5.01
CA GLU A 130 -2.08 11.34 5.54
C GLU A 130 -3.19 11.56 4.50
N ASP A 131 -2.99 12.44 3.53
CA ASP A 131 -3.96 12.66 2.45
C ASP A 131 -4.15 11.43 1.54
N TYR A 132 -3.21 10.50 1.55
CA TYR A 132 -3.28 9.24 0.80
C TYR A 132 -3.39 8.03 1.73
N TYR A 133 -2.61 8.02 2.82
CA TYR A 133 -2.46 6.92 3.75
C TYR A 133 -2.84 7.32 5.18
N GLY A 134 -4.01 7.96 5.31
CA GLY A 134 -4.52 8.43 6.58
C GLY A 134 -4.82 7.29 7.55
N PRO A 135 -4.62 7.53 8.86
CA PRO A 135 -4.53 6.46 9.84
C PRO A 135 -5.89 6.02 10.39
N TYR A 136 -6.99 6.71 10.05
CA TYR A 136 -8.13 6.74 10.96
C TYR A 136 -8.88 5.41 11.05
N PHE A 137 -8.89 4.59 10.00
CA PHE A 137 -9.46 3.23 10.09
C PHE A 137 -8.62 2.35 11.01
N LEU A 138 -7.29 2.41 10.89
CA LEU A 138 -6.37 1.65 11.72
C LEU A 138 -6.27 2.19 13.16
N MET A 139 -6.60 3.47 13.40
CA MET A 139 -6.68 4.03 14.77
C MET A 139 -7.94 3.64 15.53
N GLU A 140 -8.91 3.01 14.88
CA GLU A 140 -9.97 2.26 15.58
C GLU A 140 -9.44 0.93 16.14
N GLU A 141 -8.22 0.54 15.76
CA GLU A 141 -7.58 -0.71 16.12
C GLU A 141 -6.46 -0.51 17.15
N ASN A 142 -6.16 -1.58 17.91
CA ASN A 142 -5.13 -1.58 18.94
C ASN A 142 -3.77 -1.87 18.29
N VAL A 143 -3.37 -0.99 17.37
CA VAL A 143 -2.11 -1.09 16.63
C VAL A 143 -1.43 0.27 16.61
N VAL A 144 -0.10 0.27 16.48
CA VAL A 144 0.66 1.45 16.07
C VAL A 144 0.83 1.40 14.57
N LEU A 145 0.38 2.43 13.84
CA LEU A 145 0.67 2.57 12.42
C LEU A 145 1.92 3.44 12.24
N VAL A 146 2.83 2.95 11.41
CA VAL A 146 4.00 3.70 10.95
C VAL A 146 3.94 3.86 9.43
N THR A 147 4.05 5.10 8.96
CA THR A 147 4.26 5.42 7.54
C THR A 147 5.53 6.24 7.41
N PHE A 148 6.23 6.19 6.29
CA PHE A 148 7.51 6.90 6.13
C PHE A 148 7.84 7.12 4.67
N ASN A 149 8.67 8.13 4.40
CA ASN A 149 9.21 8.42 3.07
C ASN A 149 10.51 7.66 2.83
N TYR A 150 10.69 7.15 1.62
CA TYR A 150 11.96 6.64 1.09
C TYR A 150 12.23 7.28 -0.27
N ARG A 151 13.50 7.44 -0.65
CA ARG A 151 13.85 8.03 -1.96
C ARG A 151 13.35 7.14 -3.09
N VAL A 152 12.78 7.78 -4.11
CA VAL A 152 12.23 7.17 -5.32
C VAL A 152 12.96 7.68 -6.56
N GLY A 153 12.71 7.05 -7.70
CA GLY A 153 13.26 7.41 -9.00
C GLY A 153 14.79 7.37 -8.97
N PRO A 154 15.47 8.23 -9.76
CA PRO A 154 16.92 8.25 -9.79
C PRO A 154 17.55 8.54 -8.41
N TYR A 155 16.88 9.26 -7.51
CA TYR A 155 17.42 9.56 -6.18
C TYR A 155 17.54 8.32 -5.28
N GLY A 156 16.65 7.35 -5.47
CA GLY A 156 16.63 6.11 -4.70
C GLY A 156 17.29 4.93 -5.40
N PHE A 157 17.33 4.92 -6.73
CA PHE A 157 17.57 3.68 -7.51
C PHE A 157 18.48 3.87 -8.72
N LEU A 158 19.14 5.02 -8.87
CA LEU A 158 20.23 5.15 -9.83
C LEU A 158 21.35 4.16 -9.47
N SER A 159 21.97 3.54 -10.48
CA SER A 159 23.16 2.70 -10.28
C SER A 159 24.14 2.83 -11.44
N THR A 160 25.42 2.97 -11.12
CA THR A 160 26.56 2.88 -12.04
C THR A 160 27.16 1.48 -12.11
N GLY A 161 26.68 0.54 -11.28
CA GLY A 161 27.16 -0.83 -11.20
C GLY A 161 28.58 -0.97 -10.61
N ASP A 162 28.98 0.01 -9.81
CA ASP A 162 30.22 0.05 -9.05
C ASP A 162 30.04 0.88 -7.77
N ASP A 163 31.10 1.02 -6.96
CA ASP A 163 31.04 1.67 -5.63
C ASP A 163 30.66 3.15 -5.65
N PHE A 164 30.69 3.85 -6.80
CA PHE A 164 30.34 5.27 -6.85
C PHE A 164 28.85 5.50 -6.59
N VAL A 165 28.01 4.70 -7.25
CA VAL A 165 26.56 4.67 -7.03
C VAL A 165 26.11 3.21 -7.18
N PRO A 166 26.21 2.38 -6.12
CA PRO A 166 25.92 0.95 -6.23
C PRO A 166 24.44 0.69 -6.56
N GLY A 167 23.55 1.53 -6.02
CA GLY A 167 22.11 1.41 -6.18
C GLY A 167 21.38 1.17 -4.87
N ASN A 168 20.06 0.97 -4.99
CA ASN A 168 19.16 0.59 -3.90
C ASN A 168 19.16 1.53 -2.69
N ALA A 169 19.54 2.80 -2.85
CA ALA A 169 19.48 3.81 -1.79
C ALA A 169 18.06 3.90 -1.17
N GLY A 170 17.01 3.79 -1.98
CA GLY A 170 15.62 3.76 -1.51
C GLY A 170 15.27 2.53 -0.66
N LEU A 171 15.81 1.34 -0.96
CA LEU A 171 15.62 0.16 -0.09
C LEU A 171 16.44 0.29 1.20
N LYS A 172 17.62 0.89 1.12
CA LYS A 172 18.46 1.18 2.29
C LYS A 172 17.79 2.22 3.20
N ASP A 173 17.05 3.18 2.64
CA ASP A 173 16.18 4.12 3.37
C ASP A 173 15.10 3.36 4.17
N GLN A 174 14.39 2.45 3.51
CA GLN A 174 13.36 1.62 4.16
C GLN A 174 13.93 0.76 5.29
N ASN A 175 15.09 0.13 5.07
CA ASN A 175 15.78 -0.66 6.10
C ASN A 175 16.19 0.21 7.30
N LEU A 176 16.70 1.41 7.05
CA LEU A 176 17.05 2.34 8.13
C LEU A 176 15.80 2.82 8.89
N ALA A 177 14.70 3.11 8.19
CA ALA A 177 13.42 3.45 8.82
C ALA A 177 12.91 2.31 9.71
N LEU A 178 12.99 1.05 9.24
CA LEU A 178 12.61 -0.12 10.04
C LEU A 178 13.49 -0.28 11.28
N LYS A 179 14.81 -0.09 11.16
CA LYS A 179 15.74 -0.09 12.30
C LYS A 179 15.40 1.02 13.29
N TRP A 180 15.06 2.22 12.80
CA TRP A 180 14.64 3.34 13.64
C TRP A 180 13.36 2.97 14.42
N VAL A 181 12.36 2.38 13.75
CA VAL A 181 11.13 1.90 14.40
C VAL A 181 11.43 0.86 15.47
N ASN A 182 12.22 -0.17 15.13
CA ASN A 182 12.59 -1.20 16.09
C ASN A 182 13.28 -0.62 17.34
N GLN A 183 14.07 0.44 17.18
CA GLN A 183 14.78 1.09 18.28
C GLN A 183 13.88 2.01 19.13
N TYR A 184 12.92 2.72 18.53
CA TYR A 184 12.24 3.84 19.19
C TYR A 184 10.72 3.71 19.34
N VAL A 185 10.07 2.74 18.68
CA VAL A 185 8.59 2.65 18.67
C VAL A 185 7.99 2.37 20.05
N SER A 186 8.75 1.80 20.97
CA SER A 186 8.34 1.60 22.38
C SER A 186 8.04 2.90 23.11
N HIS A 187 8.66 4.02 22.72
CA HIS A 187 8.35 5.34 23.26
C HIS A 187 6.99 5.87 22.79
N PHE A 188 6.40 5.25 21.77
CA PHE A 188 5.10 5.59 21.19
C PHE A 188 4.06 4.48 21.47
N GLY A 189 4.35 3.58 22.39
CA GLY A 189 3.45 2.51 22.83
C GLY A 189 3.39 1.29 21.90
N GLY A 190 4.36 1.14 20.99
CA GLY A 190 4.49 -0.03 20.12
C GLY A 190 5.45 -1.08 20.65
N ASP A 191 5.19 -2.35 20.33
CA ASP A 191 6.05 -3.47 20.68
C ASP A 191 7.09 -3.71 19.56
N PRO A 192 8.40 -3.46 19.79
CA PRO A 192 9.43 -3.64 18.77
C PRO A 192 9.65 -5.12 18.38
N THR A 193 9.08 -6.06 19.13
CA THR A 193 9.12 -7.50 18.82
C THR A 193 7.94 -7.98 17.97
N GLN A 194 6.90 -7.15 17.82
CA GLN A 194 5.70 -7.42 17.04
C GLN A 194 5.51 -6.40 15.91
N ILE A 195 6.51 -6.29 15.05
CA ILE A 195 6.44 -5.47 13.83
C ILE A 195 5.97 -6.34 12.67
N VAL A 196 4.87 -5.94 12.03
CA VAL A 196 4.38 -6.49 10.76
C VAL A 196 4.66 -5.48 9.67
N ILE A 197 5.39 -5.90 8.65
CA ILE A 197 5.71 -5.08 7.49
C ILE A 197 4.64 -5.35 6.44
N PHE A 198 4.12 -4.30 5.83
CA PHE A 198 3.18 -4.43 4.74
C PHE A 198 3.34 -3.33 3.72
N GLY A 199 2.97 -3.61 2.48
CA GLY A 199 3.07 -2.66 1.41
C GLY A 199 2.22 -3.06 0.23
N GLN A 200 2.03 -2.11 -0.67
CA GLN A 200 1.25 -2.31 -1.89
C GLN A 200 2.11 -2.03 -3.12
N SER A 201 1.95 -2.82 -4.18
CA SER A 201 2.72 -2.66 -5.43
C SER A 201 4.23 -2.71 -5.17
N ALA A 202 5.00 -1.72 -5.63
CA ALA A 202 6.41 -1.54 -5.31
C ALA A 202 6.74 -1.58 -3.81
N GLY A 203 5.81 -1.11 -2.95
CA GLY A 203 5.94 -1.24 -1.50
C GLY A 203 5.84 -2.68 -1.04
N SER A 204 4.97 -3.49 -1.66
CA SER A 204 4.88 -4.93 -1.41
C SER A 204 6.17 -5.65 -1.85
N ALA A 205 6.67 -5.35 -3.04
CA ALA A 205 7.94 -5.90 -3.53
C ALA A 205 9.15 -5.52 -2.65
N SER A 206 9.05 -4.43 -1.89
CA SER A 206 10.05 -3.98 -0.92
C SER A 206 10.02 -4.76 0.40
N CYS A 207 8.92 -5.45 0.72
CA CYS A 207 8.69 -6.11 2.02
C CYS A 207 9.46 -7.44 2.14
N LEU A 208 10.79 -7.35 2.24
CA LEU A 208 11.72 -8.49 2.31
C LEU A 208 11.90 -9.08 3.72
N PHE A 209 11.25 -8.50 4.74
CA PHE A 209 11.58 -8.78 6.15
C PHE A 209 10.35 -9.14 7.00
N ARG A 210 10.65 -9.72 8.16
CA ARG A 210 9.79 -10.35 9.18
C ARG A 210 8.29 -9.99 9.17
N GLY A 211 7.43 -11.00 9.07
CA GLY A 211 5.96 -10.91 9.12
C GLY A 211 5.41 -9.97 8.05
N ALA A 212 5.00 -10.52 6.90
CA ALA A 212 4.73 -9.70 5.72
C ALA A 212 3.27 -9.79 5.25
N ILE A 213 2.66 -8.64 4.95
CA ILE A 213 1.42 -8.55 4.15
C ILE A 213 1.78 -7.94 2.80
N LEU A 214 1.71 -8.76 1.75
CA LEU A 214 2.13 -8.41 0.40
C LEU A 214 0.91 -8.12 -0.49
N LEU A 215 0.60 -6.84 -0.67
CA LEU A 215 -0.56 -6.42 -1.46
C LEU A 215 -0.15 -6.17 -2.91
N SER A 216 -0.56 -7.04 -3.84
CA SER A 216 -0.39 -6.83 -5.29
C SER A 216 1.05 -6.59 -5.72
N GLY A 217 1.99 -7.43 -5.27
CA GLY A 217 3.39 -7.36 -5.73
C GLY A 217 4.33 -8.25 -4.93
N THR A 218 5.38 -8.76 -5.56
CA THR A 218 6.43 -9.56 -4.92
C THR A 218 7.79 -9.23 -5.55
N THR A 219 8.88 -9.80 -5.00
CA THR A 219 10.21 -9.72 -5.61
C THR A 219 10.31 -10.45 -6.95
N LEU A 220 9.35 -11.33 -7.26
CA LEU A 220 9.26 -12.05 -8.53
C LEU A 220 8.47 -11.29 -9.59
N SER A 221 7.81 -10.18 -9.24
CA SER A 221 7.09 -9.37 -10.21
C SER A 221 8.07 -8.85 -11.27
N PRO A 222 7.74 -8.91 -12.57
CA PRO A 222 8.67 -8.62 -13.66
C PRO A 222 9.20 -7.18 -13.63
N TRP A 223 8.42 -6.27 -13.04
CA TRP A 223 8.73 -4.87 -12.85
C TRP A 223 9.51 -4.55 -11.55
N ALA A 224 9.65 -5.52 -10.63
CA ALA A 224 10.24 -5.30 -9.29
C ALA A 224 11.77 -5.11 -9.31
N TYR A 225 12.42 -5.28 -10.46
CA TYR A 225 13.85 -5.00 -10.63
C TYR A 225 14.16 -4.38 -12.00
N GLN A 226 15.19 -3.54 -12.02
CA GLN A 226 15.69 -2.87 -13.20
C GLN A 226 16.85 -3.65 -13.83
N ARG A 227 16.74 -3.94 -15.13
CA ARG A 227 17.87 -4.44 -15.94
C ARG A 227 18.70 -3.29 -16.52
N ASN A 228 19.89 -3.53 -17.05
CA ASN A 228 20.66 -2.50 -17.78
C ASN A 228 20.85 -1.16 -17.04
N HIS A 229 20.91 -1.14 -15.71
CA HIS A 229 20.97 0.10 -14.91
C HIS A 229 22.13 1.03 -15.30
N GLN A 230 23.27 0.47 -15.72
CA GLN A 230 24.42 1.23 -16.25
C GLN A 230 24.12 1.96 -17.57
N LEU A 231 23.28 1.37 -18.44
CA LEU A 231 22.84 2.03 -19.66
C LEU A 231 21.93 3.21 -19.32
N TRP A 232 21.03 3.04 -18.35
CA TRP A 232 20.08 4.06 -17.96
C TRP A 232 20.72 5.23 -17.22
N SER A 233 21.75 5.00 -16.40
CA SER A 233 22.54 6.09 -15.83
C SER A 233 23.26 6.91 -16.91
N ARG A 234 23.82 6.27 -17.95
CA ARG A 234 24.40 6.98 -19.10
C ARG A 234 23.35 7.71 -19.94
N ASN A 235 22.19 7.11 -20.18
CA ASN A 235 21.10 7.74 -20.94
C ASN A 235 20.49 8.94 -20.20
N LEU A 236 20.42 8.86 -18.86
CA LEU A 236 20.02 10.00 -18.03
C LEU A 236 20.94 11.19 -18.30
N ILE A 237 22.26 10.97 -18.31
CA ILE A 237 23.24 12.02 -18.61
C ILE A 237 23.09 12.55 -20.05
N LYS A 238 22.89 11.68 -21.04
CA LYS A 238 22.65 12.08 -22.44
C LYS A 238 21.45 13.02 -22.57
N LEU A 239 20.39 12.79 -21.79
CA LEU A 239 19.20 13.62 -21.81
C LEU A 239 19.40 14.93 -21.04
N MET A 240 20.21 14.93 -19.99
CA MET A 240 20.52 16.12 -19.19
C MET A 240 21.53 17.06 -19.88
N ASP A 241 22.50 16.53 -20.62
CA ASP A 241 23.56 17.30 -21.29
C ASP A 241 23.87 16.71 -22.68
N PRO A 242 22.94 16.83 -23.64
CA PRO A 242 23.05 16.19 -24.96
C PRO A 242 24.25 16.68 -25.79
N THR A 243 24.84 17.82 -25.45
CA THR A 243 25.99 18.39 -26.17
C THR A 243 27.33 17.98 -25.58
N ASN A 244 27.41 17.68 -24.29
CA ASN A 244 28.67 17.32 -23.63
C ASN A 244 28.66 15.95 -22.94
N TYR A 245 27.64 15.11 -23.15
CA TYR A 245 27.49 13.85 -22.41
C TYR A 245 28.73 12.94 -22.45
N GLU A 246 29.50 12.98 -23.54
CA GLU A 246 30.74 12.20 -23.73
C GLU A 246 31.82 12.52 -22.68
N LYS A 247 31.75 13.69 -22.02
CA LYS A 247 32.63 14.05 -20.89
C LYS A 247 32.36 13.19 -19.65
N TYR A 248 31.17 12.61 -19.54
CA TYR A 248 30.74 11.83 -18.37
C TYR A 248 30.77 10.33 -18.70
N ASN A 249 31.93 9.83 -19.11
CA ASN A 249 32.12 8.46 -19.58
C ASN A 249 32.53 7.46 -18.48
N THR A 250 32.76 7.93 -17.25
CA THR A 250 33.06 7.11 -16.06
C THR A 250 32.03 7.33 -14.95
N SER A 251 31.85 6.35 -14.07
CA SER A 251 30.95 6.44 -12.91
C SER A 251 31.27 7.64 -12.00
N LYS A 252 32.55 7.94 -11.80
CA LYS A 252 33.00 9.14 -11.09
C LYS A 252 32.48 10.42 -11.72
N THR A 253 32.67 10.60 -13.02
CA THR A 253 32.23 11.80 -13.74
C THR A 253 30.70 11.92 -13.79
N ILE A 254 29.99 10.80 -13.89
CA ILE A 254 28.52 10.75 -13.82
C ILE A 254 28.06 11.20 -12.43
N TYR A 255 28.63 10.64 -11.37
CA TYR A 255 28.27 10.97 -9.99
C TYR A 255 28.54 12.44 -9.67
N GLU A 256 29.73 12.97 -10.01
CA GLU A 256 30.07 14.37 -9.75
C GLU A 256 29.15 15.36 -10.48
N TYR A 257 28.70 15.03 -11.69
CA TYR A 257 27.73 15.84 -12.42
C TYR A 257 26.34 15.81 -11.75
N LEU A 258 25.83 14.61 -11.44
CA LEU A 258 24.51 14.45 -10.84
C LEU A 258 24.42 15.02 -9.41
N LYS A 259 25.53 14.97 -8.67
CA LYS A 259 25.64 15.55 -7.33
C LYS A 259 25.36 17.05 -7.33
N GLN A 260 25.75 17.75 -8.40
CA GLN A 260 25.60 19.21 -8.55
C GLN A 260 24.37 19.60 -9.37
N ALA A 261 23.75 18.65 -10.09
CA ALA A 261 22.64 18.93 -10.98
C ALA A 261 21.39 19.43 -10.21
N PRO A 262 20.63 20.39 -10.78
CA PRO A 262 19.32 20.76 -10.25
C PRO A 262 18.36 19.56 -10.28
N ALA A 263 17.55 19.42 -9.23
CA ALA A 263 16.59 18.31 -9.14
C ALA A 263 15.61 18.26 -10.33
N GLU A 264 15.19 19.43 -10.82
CA GLU A 264 14.31 19.54 -11.98
C GLU A 264 14.92 18.92 -13.25
N LEU A 265 16.21 19.14 -13.50
CA LEU A 265 16.89 18.60 -14.67
C LEU A 265 16.95 17.05 -14.62
N ILE A 266 17.21 16.50 -13.44
CA ILE A 266 17.20 15.05 -13.21
C ILE A 266 15.79 14.49 -13.41
N ASN A 267 14.77 15.17 -12.88
CA ASN A 267 13.38 14.74 -12.98
C ASN A 267 12.90 14.73 -14.45
N ASP A 268 13.18 15.79 -15.20
CA ASP A 268 12.76 15.92 -16.59
C ASP A 268 13.42 14.88 -17.49
N ALA A 269 14.72 14.63 -17.31
CA ALA A 269 15.44 13.57 -18.02
C ALA A 269 14.91 12.16 -17.65
N SER A 270 14.59 11.94 -16.37
CA SER A 270 14.00 10.66 -15.92
C SER A 270 12.62 10.44 -16.51
N ASN A 271 11.77 11.47 -16.58
CA ASN A 271 10.47 11.41 -17.24
C ASN A 271 10.59 11.08 -18.74
N ALA A 272 11.61 11.63 -19.42
CA ALA A 272 11.87 11.33 -20.82
C ALA A 272 12.27 9.85 -21.02
N ILE A 273 13.04 9.25 -20.11
CA ILE A 273 13.35 7.81 -20.14
C ILE A 273 12.06 6.99 -20.02
N GLN A 274 11.24 7.27 -18.99
CA GLN A 274 10.01 6.50 -18.75
C GLN A 274 9.03 6.54 -19.93
N LYS A 275 8.96 7.67 -20.66
CA LYS A 275 8.06 7.82 -21.82
C LYS A 275 8.64 7.26 -23.11
N GLY A 276 9.96 7.39 -23.31
CA GLY A 276 10.62 7.09 -24.58
C GLY A 276 10.96 5.61 -24.78
N TYR A 277 10.95 4.80 -23.71
CA TYR A 277 11.38 3.41 -23.78
C TYR A 277 10.30 2.47 -23.23
N LYS A 278 9.71 1.68 -24.13
CA LYS A 278 8.76 0.60 -23.77
C LYS A 278 9.46 -0.75 -24.00
N GLN A 279 9.94 -1.38 -22.94
CA GLN A 279 10.55 -2.71 -23.00
C GLN A 279 9.98 -3.58 -21.89
N LEU A 280 9.14 -4.55 -22.25
CA LEU A 280 8.44 -5.44 -21.30
C LEU A 280 9.43 -6.15 -20.36
N TYR A 281 10.60 -6.52 -20.89
CA TYR A 281 11.61 -7.26 -20.15
C TYR A 281 12.55 -6.38 -19.35
N GLN A 282 12.53 -5.05 -19.49
CA GLN A 282 13.47 -4.17 -18.80
C GLN A 282 13.16 -4.08 -17.29
N GLY A 283 11.90 -4.28 -16.92
CA GLY A 283 11.36 -3.92 -15.61
C GLY A 283 11.17 -2.40 -15.51
N PHE A 284 10.77 -1.89 -14.34
CA PHE A 284 10.66 -0.45 -14.16
C PHE A 284 12.03 0.24 -14.20
N PHE A 285 12.03 1.48 -14.70
CA PHE A 285 13.20 2.34 -14.65
C PHE A 285 13.36 2.91 -13.24
N PHE A 286 14.60 3.03 -12.79
CA PHE A 286 14.95 3.45 -11.44
C PHE A 286 14.20 2.64 -10.38
N ALA A 287 14.29 1.31 -10.50
CA ALA A 287 13.78 0.31 -9.57
C ALA A 287 14.96 -0.48 -8.96
N PRO A 288 14.73 -1.42 -8.02
CA PRO A 288 15.79 -2.21 -7.42
C PRO A 288 16.74 -2.86 -8.43
N VAL A 289 18.03 -2.93 -8.10
CA VAL A 289 19.08 -3.55 -8.93
C VAL A 289 19.81 -4.64 -8.16
N TYR A 290 20.45 -5.55 -8.88
CA TYR A 290 21.45 -6.44 -8.29
C TYR A 290 22.77 -5.68 -8.22
N GLU A 291 23.18 -5.35 -7.00
CA GLU A 291 24.43 -4.68 -6.70
C GLU A 291 25.60 -5.65 -6.90
N HIS A 292 26.76 -5.12 -7.26
CA HIS A 292 28.00 -5.88 -7.09
C HIS A 292 28.29 -6.02 -5.59
N GLU A 293 29.06 -7.03 -5.22
CA GLU A 293 29.44 -7.26 -3.83
C GLU A 293 30.31 -6.11 -3.29
N HIS A 294 29.85 -5.46 -2.22
CA HIS A 294 30.58 -4.42 -1.49
C HIS A 294 30.05 -4.29 -0.06
N ASP A 295 30.77 -3.57 0.82
CA ASP A 295 30.30 -3.31 2.18
C ASP A 295 29.01 -2.48 2.18
N GLY A 296 27.94 -3.01 2.76
CA GLY A 296 26.62 -2.39 2.76
C GLY A 296 25.77 -2.63 1.51
N ALA A 297 26.14 -3.55 0.62
CA ALA A 297 25.27 -4.02 -0.47
C ALA A 297 23.95 -4.57 0.08
N PHE A 298 22.83 -4.27 -0.58
CA PHE A 298 21.50 -4.68 -0.11
C PHE A 298 20.96 -5.91 -0.83
N ILE A 299 21.07 -5.96 -2.16
CA ILE A 299 20.67 -7.10 -2.98
C ILE A 299 21.81 -7.48 -3.92
N THR A 300 22.44 -8.63 -3.69
CA THR A 300 23.52 -9.13 -4.57
C THR A 300 23.12 -10.41 -5.31
N LYS A 301 22.04 -11.06 -4.88
CA LYS A 301 21.54 -12.32 -5.43
C LYS A 301 20.16 -12.15 -6.07
N ARG A 302 19.87 -12.94 -7.10
CA ARG A 302 18.55 -12.92 -7.74
C ARG A 302 17.48 -13.46 -6.79
N ALA A 303 16.34 -12.78 -6.74
CA ALA A 303 15.24 -13.17 -5.85
C ALA A 303 14.76 -14.60 -6.11
N TYR A 304 14.71 -15.02 -7.38
CA TYR A 304 14.34 -16.39 -7.75
C TYR A 304 15.32 -17.42 -7.17
N GLU A 305 16.63 -17.19 -7.30
CA GLU A 305 17.68 -18.08 -6.79
C GLU A 305 17.60 -18.17 -5.25
N ALA A 306 17.45 -17.02 -4.58
CA ALA A 306 17.27 -16.97 -3.13
C ALA A 306 16.03 -17.75 -2.67
N LEU A 307 14.91 -17.61 -3.37
CA LEU A 307 13.67 -18.33 -3.06
C LEU A 307 13.77 -19.83 -3.33
N GLU A 308 14.41 -20.23 -4.43
CA GLU A 308 14.57 -21.63 -4.82
C GLU A 308 15.48 -22.41 -3.87
N GLU A 309 16.50 -21.75 -3.33
CA GLU A 309 17.41 -22.31 -2.33
C GLU A 309 16.84 -22.21 -0.90
N GLY A 310 15.76 -21.46 -0.71
CA GLY A 310 15.19 -21.21 0.61
C GLY A 310 15.97 -20.19 1.44
N ASP A 311 16.83 -19.38 0.83
CA ASP A 311 17.64 -18.32 1.44
C ASP A 311 16.82 -17.04 1.64
N PHE A 312 15.90 -17.09 2.60
CA PHE A 312 15.05 -15.97 2.99
C PHE A 312 14.50 -16.16 4.42
N ASN A 313 14.06 -15.06 5.02
CA ASN A 313 13.47 -15.08 6.36
C ASN A 313 12.16 -15.89 6.40
N LYS A 314 12.10 -16.92 7.25
CA LYS A 314 10.93 -17.79 7.40
C LYS A 314 9.93 -17.19 8.38
N VAL A 315 8.93 -16.49 7.85
CA VAL A 315 7.92 -15.77 8.64
C VAL A 315 6.53 -15.97 8.08
N PRO A 316 5.46 -15.74 8.87
CA PRO A 316 4.10 -15.74 8.35
C PRO A 316 3.92 -14.68 7.26
N VAL A 317 3.26 -15.07 6.17
CA VAL A 317 2.99 -14.18 5.03
C VAL A 317 1.52 -14.28 4.63
N LEU A 318 0.87 -13.12 4.50
CA LEU A 318 -0.38 -12.93 3.76
C LEU A 318 -0.05 -12.26 2.43
N LEU A 319 -0.48 -12.80 1.31
CA LEU A 319 -0.23 -12.22 -0.01
C LEU A 319 -1.41 -12.39 -0.94
N GLY A 320 -1.55 -11.50 -1.91
CA GLY A 320 -2.69 -11.52 -2.81
C GLY A 320 -2.65 -10.45 -3.86
N ALA A 321 -3.75 -10.39 -4.62
CA ALA A 321 -3.95 -9.47 -5.74
C ALA A 321 -5.41 -9.03 -5.78
N THR A 322 -5.71 -7.98 -6.54
CA THR A 322 -7.09 -7.62 -6.89
C THR A 322 -7.63 -8.52 -8.01
N SER A 323 -8.94 -8.47 -8.29
CA SER A 323 -9.54 -9.28 -9.36
C SER A 323 -9.14 -8.86 -10.78
N GLU A 324 -8.78 -7.60 -11.01
CA GLU A 324 -8.41 -7.05 -12.32
C GLU A 324 -7.28 -6.01 -12.19
N GLU A 325 -6.06 -6.43 -11.81
CA GLU A 325 -4.91 -5.55 -11.51
C GLU A 325 -4.60 -4.51 -12.60
N ASP A 326 -4.36 -4.95 -13.83
CA ASP A 326 -3.92 -4.08 -14.95
C ASP A 326 -5.06 -3.33 -15.65
N TYR A 327 -6.02 -2.90 -14.87
CA TYR A 327 -7.01 -1.92 -15.28
C TYR A 327 -6.40 -0.48 -15.28
N PHE A 328 -5.18 -0.31 -15.83
CA PHE A 328 -4.50 0.98 -15.93
C PHE A 328 -4.16 1.30 -17.40
N TYR A 329 -4.56 2.50 -17.86
CA TYR A 329 -4.13 3.20 -19.08
C TYR A 329 -3.53 2.34 -20.21
N MET A 330 -4.39 1.77 -21.05
CA MET A 330 -3.97 1.14 -22.30
C MET A 330 -3.71 2.20 -23.40
N ASP A 331 -2.50 2.74 -23.46
CA ASP A 331 -1.94 3.31 -24.69
C ASP A 331 -1.18 2.19 -25.43
N LEU A 332 -1.97 1.34 -26.09
CA LEU A 332 -1.50 0.18 -26.86
C LEU A 332 -1.06 0.63 -28.26
N SER A 333 0.16 1.12 -28.37
CA SER A 333 0.86 1.06 -29.66
C SER A 333 1.31 -0.39 -29.87
N ASP A 334 0.98 -0.97 -31.03
CA ASP A 334 1.26 -2.36 -31.48
C ASP A 334 2.74 -2.82 -31.40
N ASP A 335 3.66 -1.97 -30.97
CA ASP A 335 5.11 -2.22 -31.00
C ASP A 335 5.63 -2.96 -29.75
N MET A 336 5.08 -4.15 -29.48
CA MET A 336 5.76 -5.15 -28.67
C MET A 336 6.69 -5.98 -29.58
N HIS A 337 7.95 -5.55 -29.70
CA HIS A 337 8.96 -6.31 -30.44
C HIS A 337 9.59 -7.40 -29.55
N ALA A 338 9.44 -8.66 -29.95
CA ALA A 338 10.24 -9.76 -29.41
C ALA A 338 11.63 -9.75 -30.07
N ILE A 339 12.70 -9.90 -29.27
CA ILE A 339 14.10 -9.77 -29.72
C ILE A 339 14.71 -11.15 -30.08
N ASP A 340 13.93 -12.24 -30.12
CA ASP A 340 14.48 -13.61 -30.15
C ASP A 340 13.47 -14.65 -30.71
N GLU A 341 13.95 -15.61 -31.51
CA GLU A 341 13.15 -16.68 -32.14
C GLU A 341 12.48 -17.61 -31.12
N ASN A 342 13.12 -17.90 -29.98
CA ASN A 342 12.49 -18.67 -28.89
C ASN A 342 11.30 -17.91 -28.27
N ARG A 343 11.31 -16.57 -28.37
CA ARG A 343 10.27 -15.71 -27.79
C ARG A 343 9.07 -15.56 -28.72
N GLU A 344 9.24 -15.67 -30.04
CA GLU A 344 8.09 -15.75 -30.96
C GLU A 344 7.24 -17.00 -30.68
N LYS A 345 7.87 -18.15 -30.42
CA LYS A 345 7.13 -19.36 -30.03
C LYS A 345 6.36 -19.21 -28.71
N ILE A 346 6.98 -18.63 -27.69
CA ILE A 346 6.33 -18.38 -26.38
C ILE A 346 5.18 -17.36 -26.55
N LYS A 347 5.41 -16.31 -27.34
CA LYS A 347 4.38 -15.33 -27.70
C LYS A 347 3.18 -16.01 -28.37
N ASP A 348 3.40 -16.91 -29.31
CA ASP A 348 2.32 -17.66 -29.98
C ASP A 348 1.54 -18.53 -28.98
N GLU A 349 2.22 -19.19 -28.03
CA GLU A 349 1.57 -19.97 -26.98
C GLU A 349 0.73 -19.11 -26.03
N ILE A 350 1.25 -17.95 -25.60
CA ILE A 350 0.53 -16.96 -24.77
C ILE A 350 -0.69 -16.42 -25.53
N MET A 351 -0.51 -16.04 -26.80
CA MET A 351 -1.58 -15.56 -27.67
C MET A 351 -2.65 -16.62 -27.87
N LYS A 352 -2.26 -17.88 -28.04
CA LYS A 352 -3.20 -18.99 -28.16
C LYS A 352 -3.98 -19.21 -26.85
N PHE A 353 -3.31 -19.15 -25.71
CA PHE A 353 -3.94 -19.35 -24.39
C PHE A 353 -4.95 -18.25 -24.07
N TYR A 354 -4.52 -16.98 -24.07
CA TYR A 354 -5.40 -15.87 -23.70
C TYR A 354 -6.35 -15.50 -24.83
N MET A 355 -5.83 -15.28 -26.04
CA MET A 355 -6.61 -14.69 -27.15
C MET A 355 -7.34 -15.72 -28.01
N SER A 356 -7.05 -17.01 -27.85
CA SER A 356 -7.61 -18.07 -28.71
C SER A 356 -7.31 -17.84 -30.20
N GLY A 357 -6.19 -17.17 -30.51
CA GLY A 357 -5.78 -16.80 -31.86
C GLY A 357 -6.31 -15.46 -32.40
N GLY A 358 -7.07 -14.69 -31.62
CA GLY A 358 -7.51 -13.32 -31.97
C GLY A 358 -6.44 -12.24 -31.71
N LYS A 359 -6.69 -10.98 -32.12
CA LYS A 359 -5.80 -9.85 -31.83
C LYS A 359 -6.10 -9.23 -30.46
N TYR A 360 -5.11 -8.55 -29.87
CA TYR A 360 -5.26 -7.81 -28.61
C TYR A 360 -6.39 -6.77 -28.66
N ALA A 361 -6.46 -6.01 -29.76
CA ALA A 361 -7.48 -4.98 -29.98
C ALA A 361 -8.91 -5.55 -30.00
N ASP A 362 -9.08 -6.84 -30.34
CA ASP A 362 -10.38 -7.47 -30.49
C ASP A 362 -10.95 -7.96 -29.14
N ASN A 363 -10.11 -8.06 -28.10
CA ASN A 363 -10.56 -8.52 -26.78
C ASN A 363 -9.80 -7.89 -25.61
N VAL A 364 -10.18 -6.64 -25.30
CA VAL A 364 -9.63 -5.86 -24.18
C VAL A 364 -9.69 -6.61 -22.85
N ARG A 365 -10.74 -7.41 -22.60
CA ARG A 365 -10.86 -8.18 -21.35
C ARG A 365 -9.77 -9.23 -21.21
N LYS A 366 -9.57 -10.05 -22.24
CA LYS A 366 -8.52 -11.07 -22.25
C LYS A 366 -7.13 -10.43 -22.14
N LEU A 367 -6.95 -9.24 -22.69
CA LEU A 367 -5.72 -8.47 -22.55
C LEU A 367 -5.50 -8.01 -21.10
N ILE A 368 -6.50 -7.43 -20.45
CA ILE A 368 -6.42 -7.06 -19.03
C ILE A 368 -6.11 -8.28 -18.16
N THR A 369 -6.76 -9.43 -18.42
CA THR A 369 -6.45 -10.67 -17.71
C THR A 369 -5.00 -11.11 -17.94
N MET A 370 -4.52 -11.10 -19.19
CA MET A 370 -3.14 -11.47 -19.52
C MET A 370 -2.11 -10.56 -18.83
N LEU A 371 -2.34 -9.25 -18.84
CA LEU A 371 -1.46 -8.28 -18.19
C LEU A 371 -1.50 -8.47 -16.66
N SER A 372 -2.69 -8.56 -16.08
CA SER A 372 -2.87 -8.79 -14.63
C SER A 372 -2.15 -10.06 -14.16
N ASP A 373 -2.24 -11.13 -14.97
CA ASP A 373 -1.51 -12.37 -14.73
C ASP A 373 0.01 -12.17 -14.80
N HIS A 374 0.49 -11.52 -15.87
CA HIS A 374 1.91 -11.26 -16.11
C HIS A 374 2.55 -10.39 -15.03
N ASP A 375 1.96 -9.23 -14.73
CA ASP A 375 2.57 -8.22 -13.88
C ASP A 375 2.36 -8.50 -12.38
N PHE A 376 1.30 -9.22 -12.01
CA PHE A 376 0.92 -9.39 -10.61
C PHE A 376 0.63 -10.85 -10.23
N VAL A 377 -0.45 -11.45 -10.73
CA VAL A 377 -1.03 -12.69 -10.16
C VAL A 377 -0.06 -13.86 -10.24
N LEU A 378 0.59 -14.10 -11.38
CA LEU A 378 1.52 -15.22 -11.52
C LEU A 378 2.73 -15.08 -10.59
N SER A 379 3.21 -13.86 -10.36
CA SER A 379 4.32 -13.61 -9.42
C SER A 379 3.92 -13.91 -7.98
N VAL A 380 2.70 -13.56 -7.57
CA VAL A 380 2.14 -13.85 -6.23
C VAL A 380 2.00 -15.35 -6.03
N LEU A 381 1.40 -16.06 -6.98
CA LEU A 381 1.23 -17.51 -6.92
C LEU A 381 2.60 -18.22 -6.89
N LYS A 382 3.54 -17.77 -7.72
CA LYS A 382 4.88 -18.37 -7.77
C LYS A 382 5.66 -18.14 -6.47
N PHE A 383 5.54 -16.95 -5.89
CA PHE A 383 6.14 -16.67 -4.58
C PHE A 383 5.53 -17.56 -3.49
N ALA A 384 4.20 -17.75 -3.50
CA ALA A 384 3.52 -18.65 -2.57
C ALA A 384 4.00 -20.11 -2.70
N GLU A 385 4.26 -20.60 -3.92
CA GLU A 385 4.86 -21.93 -4.13
C GLU A 385 6.23 -22.07 -3.46
N PHE A 386 7.11 -21.06 -3.59
CA PHE A 386 8.41 -21.08 -2.93
C PHE A 386 8.28 -21.02 -1.40
N LEU A 387 7.33 -20.23 -0.87
CA LEU A 387 7.05 -20.21 0.57
C LEU A 387 6.59 -21.60 1.07
N MET A 388 5.67 -22.26 0.36
CA MET A 388 5.21 -23.60 0.72
C MET A 388 6.33 -24.64 0.68
N LYS A 389 7.28 -24.50 -0.26
CA LYS A 389 8.42 -25.43 -0.39
C LYS A 389 9.44 -25.30 0.74
N HIS A 390 9.66 -24.09 1.28
CA HIS A 390 10.78 -23.81 2.18
C HIS A 390 10.40 -23.18 3.54
N SER A 391 9.12 -22.98 3.83
CA SER A 391 8.62 -22.26 5.02
C SER A 391 7.29 -22.87 5.52
N GLN A 392 6.38 -22.02 6.00
CA GLN A 392 5.00 -22.36 6.37
C GLN A 392 4.03 -22.00 5.24
N ASN A 393 2.83 -22.59 5.27
CA ASN A 393 1.77 -22.27 4.32
C ASN A 393 1.41 -20.77 4.40
N PRO A 394 1.50 -20.03 3.28
CA PRO A 394 1.07 -18.64 3.24
C PRO A 394 -0.46 -18.54 3.26
N TYR A 395 -0.96 -17.38 3.66
CA TYR A 395 -2.37 -17.03 3.49
C TYR A 395 -2.53 -16.28 2.17
N LEU A 396 -3.48 -16.72 1.34
CA LEU A 396 -3.81 -16.05 0.08
C LEU A 396 -5.11 -15.27 0.20
N TYR A 397 -5.14 -14.08 -0.38
CA TYR A 397 -6.36 -13.32 -0.58
C TYR A 397 -6.52 -12.92 -2.05
N GLN A 398 -7.77 -12.70 -2.45
CA GLN A 398 -8.12 -11.97 -3.67
C GLN A 398 -9.12 -10.89 -3.29
N PHE A 399 -8.81 -9.63 -3.61
CA PHE A 399 -9.72 -8.52 -3.33
C PHE A 399 -10.60 -8.24 -4.56
N SER A 400 -11.88 -8.55 -4.44
CA SER A 400 -12.86 -8.49 -5.55
C SER A 400 -14.06 -7.58 -5.24
N TYR A 401 -13.97 -6.73 -4.22
CA TYR A 401 -15.04 -5.79 -3.89
C TYR A 401 -14.86 -4.46 -4.64
N LYS A 402 -15.81 -4.14 -5.52
CA LYS A 402 -15.88 -2.85 -6.22
C LYS A 402 -16.86 -1.93 -5.50
N GLY A 403 -16.35 -0.84 -4.93
CA GLY A 403 -17.18 0.15 -4.26
C GLY A 403 -16.84 1.58 -4.63
N VAL A 404 -17.68 2.52 -4.16
CA VAL A 404 -17.54 3.95 -4.47
C VAL A 404 -16.35 4.56 -3.73
N LEU A 405 -16.00 4.01 -2.57
CA LEU A 405 -14.89 4.49 -1.73
C LEU A 405 -13.54 4.38 -2.44
N ALA A 406 -13.37 3.38 -3.30
CA ALA A 406 -12.19 3.22 -4.14
C ALA A 406 -11.93 4.43 -5.07
N GLY A 407 -12.97 5.22 -5.38
CA GLY A 407 -12.87 6.45 -6.17
C GLY A 407 -12.79 6.24 -7.68
N ARG A 408 -12.84 5.00 -8.17
CA ARG A 408 -12.81 4.63 -9.59
C ARG A 408 -14.17 4.15 -10.10
N THR A 409 -15.20 4.96 -9.92
CA THR A 409 -16.60 4.62 -10.29
C THR A 409 -16.97 4.97 -11.72
N ASN A 410 -16.26 5.92 -12.35
CA ASN A 410 -16.57 6.46 -13.69
C ASN A 410 -15.93 5.68 -14.85
N GLN A 411 -15.42 4.48 -14.58
CA GLN A 411 -14.92 3.59 -15.63
C GLN A 411 -16.12 2.90 -16.31
N SER A 412 -16.89 3.71 -17.04
CA SER A 412 -17.90 3.25 -17.98
C SER A 412 -17.22 2.65 -19.22
N GLU A 413 -17.82 1.59 -19.77
CA GLU A 413 -17.81 1.22 -21.21
C GLU A 413 -17.17 -0.09 -21.72
N ILE A 414 -16.75 -1.08 -20.93
CA ILE A 414 -16.44 -2.41 -21.52
C ILE A 414 -16.91 -3.60 -20.66
N GLY A 415 -18.21 -3.74 -20.38
CA GLY A 415 -18.84 -5.04 -20.04
C GLY A 415 -18.11 -6.01 -19.08
N PHE A 416 -17.54 -5.54 -17.96
CA PHE A 416 -16.76 -6.37 -17.02
C PHE A 416 -17.58 -6.93 -15.86
N SER A 417 -17.22 -8.14 -15.39
CA SER A 417 -17.88 -8.82 -14.27
C SER A 417 -17.26 -8.55 -12.89
N ASP A 418 -15.97 -8.16 -12.77
CA ASP A 418 -15.31 -8.14 -11.45
C ASP A 418 -14.55 -6.83 -11.07
N LYS A 419 -14.23 -5.94 -12.01
CA LYS A 419 -13.99 -4.46 -11.88
C LYS A 419 -12.97 -3.90 -10.87
N VAL A 420 -12.20 -4.69 -10.11
CA VAL A 420 -11.31 -4.14 -9.08
C VAL A 420 -9.87 -3.98 -9.55
N ALA A 421 -9.52 -2.73 -9.84
CA ALA A 421 -8.21 -2.34 -10.34
C ALA A 421 -7.11 -2.37 -9.27
N HIS A 422 -5.85 -2.36 -9.73
CA HIS A 422 -4.69 -2.24 -8.86
C HIS A 422 -4.81 -1.05 -7.89
N ALA A 423 -4.52 -1.35 -6.61
CA ALA A 423 -4.55 -0.44 -5.47
C ALA A 423 -5.93 0.03 -4.99
N GLU A 424 -7.05 -0.47 -5.53
CA GLU A 424 -8.38 -0.10 -5.04
C GLU A 424 -8.65 -0.57 -3.60
N GLU A 425 -8.02 -1.67 -3.17
CA GLU A 425 -8.08 -2.21 -1.82
C GLU A 425 -7.51 -1.23 -0.78
N LEU A 426 -6.57 -0.36 -1.16
CA LEU A 426 -5.94 0.59 -0.24
C LEU A 426 -6.94 1.56 0.37
N ARG A 427 -8.03 1.90 -0.33
CA ARG A 427 -9.07 2.80 0.19
C ARG A 427 -9.92 2.16 1.29
N TYR A 428 -9.83 0.85 1.44
CA TYR A 428 -10.45 0.07 2.51
C TYR A 428 -9.45 -0.28 3.63
N ILE A 429 -8.19 0.11 3.51
CA ILE A 429 -7.19 -0.02 4.59
C ILE A 429 -6.89 1.37 5.16
N PHE A 430 -6.70 2.34 4.27
CA PHE A 430 -6.41 3.73 4.57
C PHE A 430 -7.55 4.62 4.09
N ASN A 431 -7.79 5.67 4.85
CA ASN A 431 -8.65 6.76 4.43
C ASN A 431 -7.81 8.01 4.13
N SER A 432 -8.42 8.97 3.47
CA SER A 432 -7.85 10.29 3.23
C SER A 432 -8.64 11.34 4.00
N ASN A 433 -8.16 12.57 4.06
CA ASN A 433 -8.97 13.68 4.55
C ASN A 433 -10.34 13.81 3.84
N ARG A 434 -10.45 13.33 2.59
CA ARG A 434 -11.69 13.33 1.80
C ARG A 434 -12.60 12.14 2.10
N THR A 435 -12.03 10.99 2.46
CA THR A 435 -12.77 9.74 2.66
C THR A 435 -12.88 9.32 4.13
N LYS A 436 -12.41 10.16 5.06
CA LYS A 436 -12.39 9.82 6.49
C LYS A 436 -13.76 9.64 7.13
N ASP A 437 -14.77 10.32 6.59
CA ASP A 437 -16.15 10.15 6.99
C ASP A 437 -16.81 9.09 6.11
N ILE A 438 -16.65 7.82 6.53
CA ILE A 438 -17.14 6.66 5.79
C ILE A 438 -18.67 6.65 5.66
N THR A 439 -19.39 7.37 6.53
CA THR A 439 -20.86 7.44 6.53
C THR A 439 -21.44 8.11 5.28
N LYS A 440 -20.60 8.83 4.53
CA LYS A 440 -20.94 9.45 3.24
C LYS A 440 -20.91 8.49 2.05
N PHE A 441 -20.46 7.25 2.26
CA PHE A 441 -20.33 6.22 1.22
C PHE A 441 -21.44 5.18 1.36
N PRO A 442 -21.77 4.43 0.29
CA PRO A 442 -22.77 3.36 0.33
C PRO A 442 -22.51 2.38 1.47
N GLU A 443 -23.56 1.82 2.06
CA GLU A 443 -23.45 0.88 3.19
C GLU A 443 -22.45 -0.26 2.91
N GLN A 444 -22.47 -0.80 1.68
CA GLN A 444 -21.54 -1.85 1.24
C GLN A 444 -20.06 -1.43 1.36
N ASP A 445 -19.72 -0.17 1.07
CA ASP A 445 -18.37 0.37 1.26
C ASP A 445 -18.00 0.51 2.73
N GLN A 446 -18.97 0.91 3.57
CA GLN A 446 -18.75 1.04 5.02
C GLN A 446 -18.42 -0.32 5.63
N ILE A 447 -19.15 -1.35 5.20
CA ILE A 447 -19.08 -2.67 5.80
C ILE A 447 -17.98 -3.57 5.22
N THR A 448 -17.31 -3.13 4.16
CA THR A 448 -16.09 -3.81 3.69
C THR A 448 -14.96 -3.69 4.73
N GLN A 449 -15.14 -2.83 5.75
CA GLN A 449 -14.36 -2.83 6.99
C GLN A 449 -14.71 -3.98 7.97
N ASP A 450 -15.84 -4.66 7.78
CA ASP A 450 -16.39 -5.67 8.69
C ASP A 450 -16.15 -7.12 8.22
N VAL A 451 -16.14 -8.07 9.15
CA VAL A 451 -15.72 -9.47 8.89
C VAL A 451 -16.81 -10.28 8.20
N THR A 452 -16.44 -10.98 7.12
CA THR A 452 -17.28 -12.00 6.48
C THR A 452 -16.74 -13.40 6.74
N VAL A 453 -17.64 -14.37 6.93
CA VAL A 453 -17.34 -15.79 7.15
C VAL A 453 -18.16 -16.61 6.17
N LYS A 454 -17.52 -17.57 5.49
CA LYS A 454 -18.21 -18.50 4.59
C LYS A 454 -18.67 -19.74 5.37
N LEU A 455 -19.97 -19.99 5.39
CA LEU A 455 -20.60 -21.20 5.93
C LEU A 455 -20.96 -22.16 4.78
N PRO A 456 -21.23 -23.45 5.07
CA PRO A 456 -21.79 -24.37 4.07
C PRO A 456 -23.11 -23.87 3.47
N LEU A 457 -23.88 -23.10 4.24
CA LEU A 457 -25.18 -22.55 3.81
C LEU A 457 -25.07 -21.23 3.03
N GLY A 458 -23.91 -20.58 3.01
CA GLY A 458 -23.70 -19.29 2.36
C GLY A 458 -22.75 -18.37 3.12
N THR A 459 -22.56 -17.15 2.63
CA THR A 459 -21.65 -16.18 3.28
C THR A 459 -22.42 -15.37 4.32
N VAL A 460 -21.78 -15.09 5.46
CA VAL A 460 -22.34 -14.31 6.56
C VAL A 460 -21.41 -13.14 6.88
N LYS A 461 -21.99 -11.97 7.10
CA LYS A 461 -21.29 -10.75 7.52
C LYS A 461 -21.56 -10.48 9.00
N GLY A 462 -20.52 -10.34 9.81
CA GLY A 462 -20.62 -10.03 11.24
C GLY A 462 -20.03 -8.66 11.59
N LEU A 463 -20.06 -8.33 12.88
CA LEU A 463 -19.44 -7.14 13.44
C LEU A 463 -18.22 -7.50 14.28
N ARG A 464 -17.21 -6.63 14.27
CA ARG A 464 -16.19 -6.62 15.31
C ARG A 464 -16.72 -5.88 16.54
N ARG A 465 -16.65 -6.49 17.72
CA ARG A 465 -17.09 -5.89 18.99
C ARG A 465 -15.98 -5.98 20.05
N SER A 466 -16.13 -5.18 21.11
CA SER A 466 -15.26 -5.22 22.29
C SER A 466 -16.10 -5.34 23.55
N THR A 467 -15.65 -6.15 24.51
CA THR A 467 -16.24 -6.16 25.85
C THR A 467 -15.90 -4.87 26.59
N VAL A 468 -16.61 -4.59 27.69
CA VAL A 468 -16.33 -3.45 28.58
C VAL A 468 -14.89 -3.49 29.13
N ARG A 469 -14.26 -4.67 29.17
CA ARG A 469 -12.86 -4.86 29.60
C ARG A 469 -11.86 -4.88 28.42
N GLY A 470 -12.30 -4.51 27.22
CA GLY A 470 -11.44 -4.38 26.04
C GLY A 470 -11.14 -5.70 25.31
N THR A 471 -11.75 -6.81 25.71
CA THR A 471 -11.60 -8.08 24.99
C THR A 471 -12.34 -8.00 23.66
N ARG A 472 -11.63 -8.11 22.55
CA ARG A 472 -12.20 -8.07 21.21
C ARG A 472 -12.81 -9.41 20.83
N PHE A 473 -13.98 -9.41 20.22
CA PHE A 473 -14.64 -10.59 19.70
C PHE A 473 -15.39 -10.28 18.41
N TYR A 474 -15.60 -11.28 17.57
CA TYR A 474 -16.46 -11.18 16.39
C TYR A 474 -17.86 -11.63 16.78
N SER A 475 -18.86 -10.84 16.38
CA SER A 475 -20.25 -11.06 16.70
C SER A 475 -21.03 -11.26 15.41
N PHE A 476 -21.67 -12.41 15.28
CA PHE A 476 -22.59 -12.70 14.19
C PHE A 476 -23.96 -12.95 14.83
N GLN A 477 -24.90 -12.06 14.56
CA GLN A 477 -26.22 -12.05 15.18
C GLN A 477 -27.29 -12.34 14.12
N GLY A 478 -28.38 -13.01 14.48
CA GLY A 478 -29.50 -13.21 13.53
C GLY A 478 -29.17 -14.07 12.30
N ILE A 479 -28.26 -15.04 12.43
CA ILE A 479 -28.05 -16.06 11.39
C ILE A 479 -29.23 -17.04 11.43
N PRO A 480 -30.00 -17.21 10.33
CA PRO A 480 -31.14 -18.11 10.32
C PRO A 480 -30.65 -19.55 10.34
N TYR A 481 -31.23 -20.35 11.21
CA TYR A 481 -30.92 -21.78 11.27
C TYR A 481 -32.05 -22.65 10.69
N ALA A 482 -33.25 -22.07 10.53
CA ALA A 482 -34.41 -22.72 9.96
C ALA A 482 -35.11 -21.83 8.91
N GLU A 483 -35.96 -22.44 8.08
CA GLU A 483 -36.90 -21.69 7.27
C GLU A 483 -37.95 -20.98 8.13
N LYS A 484 -38.44 -19.85 7.61
CA LYS A 484 -39.40 -18.99 8.30
C LYS A 484 -40.63 -19.82 8.71
N PRO A 485 -41.08 -19.79 9.97
CA PRO A 485 -42.22 -20.56 10.44
C PRO A 485 -43.53 -19.85 10.08
N VAL A 486 -43.74 -19.59 8.80
CA VAL A 486 -44.91 -18.89 8.25
C VAL A 486 -45.59 -19.75 7.18
N GLY A 487 -46.83 -19.40 6.84
CA GLY A 487 -47.61 -20.16 5.85
C GLY A 487 -47.75 -21.63 6.26
N ASP A 488 -47.42 -22.53 5.33
CA ASP A 488 -47.53 -23.99 5.53
C ASP A 488 -46.60 -24.52 6.64
N LEU A 489 -45.57 -23.76 7.03
CA LEU A 489 -44.61 -24.14 8.07
C LEU A 489 -45.00 -23.63 9.48
N ARG A 490 -46.03 -22.80 9.62
CA ARG A 490 -46.36 -22.08 10.88
C ARG A 490 -46.54 -22.97 12.11
N PHE A 491 -46.98 -24.21 11.92
CA PHE A 491 -47.20 -25.18 13.00
C PHE A 491 -46.45 -26.50 12.77
N GLN A 492 -45.46 -26.49 11.89
CA GLN A 492 -44.63 -27.66 11.60
C GLN A 492 -43.35 -27.65 12.41
N ALA A 493 -42.68 -28.80 12.48
CA ALA A 493 -41.33 -28.86 13.03
C ALA A 493 -40.39 -27.94 12.22
N PRO A 494 -39.40 -27.28 12.85
CA PRO A 494 -38.45 -26.41 12.14
C PRO A 494 -37.77 -27.15 10.98
N VAL A 495 -37.87 -26.58 9.79
CA VAL A 495 -37.19 -27.09 8.60
C VAL A 495 -35.84 -26.39 8.50
N ALA A 496 -34.75 -27.14 8.35
CA ALA A 496 -33.41 -26.58 8.26
C ALA A 496 -33.31 -25.54 7.12
N LYS A 497 -32.57 -24.45 7.36
CA LYS A 497 -32.39 -23.38 6.37
C LYS A 497 -31.67 -23.93 5.13
N LYS A 498 -32.21 -23.63 3.95
CA LYS A 498 -31.53 -23.94 2.68
C LYS A 498 -30.37 -22.97 2.44
N GLU A 499 -29.46 -23.39 1.57
CA GLU A 499 -28.39 -22.51 1.10
C GLU A 499 -28.97 -21.20 0.53
N TRP A 500 -28.33 -20.08 0.84
CA TRP A 500 -28.71 -18.77 0.32
C TRP A 500 -27.64 -18.23 -0.61
N ASN A 501 -28.09 -17.48 -1.62
CA ASN A 501 -27.23 -16.76 -2.52
C ASN A 501 -26.92 -15.37 -1.94
N GLY A 502 -25.65 -14.96 -2.04
CA GLY A 502 -25.18 -13.68 -1.51
C GLY A 502 -24.71 -13.73 -0.06
N THR A 503 -24.62 -12.56 0.57
CA THR A 503 -24.11 -12.40 1.94
C THR A 503 -25.25 -12.07 2.90
N TRP A 504 -25.44 -12.90 3.93
CA TRP A 504 -26.41 -12.67 4.99
C TRP A 504 -25.89 -11.61 5.97
N ASP A 505 -26.68 -10.57 6.23
CA ASP A 505 -26.32 -9.51 7.17
C ASP A 505 -26.58 -9.95 8.62
N ALA A 506 -25.54 -10.46 9.27
CA ALA A 506 -25.55 -10.86 10.67
C ALA A 506 -24.97 -9.78 11.60
N THR A 507 -25.12 -8.51 11.23
CA THR A 507 -24.71 -7.38 12.07
C THR A 507 -25.77 -6.95 13.09
N LYS A 508 -27.00 -7.48 12.97
CA LYS A 508 -28.16 -7.17 13.82
C LYS A 508 -28.79 -8.45 14.33
N GLU A 509 -29.52 -8.35 15.44
CA GLU A 509 -30.31 -9.47 15.96
C GLU A 509 -31.44 -9.85 14.98
N GLY A 510 -31.79 -11.13 14.95
CA GLY A 510 -32.95 -11.60 14.19
C GLY A 510 -34.25 -11.12 14.83
N SER A 511 -35.35 -11.21 14.08
CA SER A 511 -36.66 -10.80 14.60
C SER A 511 -37.03 -11.60 15.84
N ILE A 512 -37.72 -10.97 16.79
CA ILE A 512 -38.18 -11.64 18.01
C ILE A 512 -39.46 -12.40 17.69
N CYS A 513 -39.58 -13.66 18.10
CA CYS A 513 -40.85 -14.38 17.93
C CYS A 513 -41.97 -13.70 18.72
N ASN A 514 -43.19 -13.73 18.18
CA ASN A 514 -44.36 -13.17 18.86
C ASN A 514 -44.53 -13.75 20.26
N GLN A 515 -44.52 -12.88 21.28
CA GLN A 515 -44.65 -13.23 22.70
C GLN A 515 -45.77 -12.42 23.35
N MET A 516 -46.61 -13.07 24.16
CA MET A 516 -47.82 -12.47 24.75
C MET A 516 -47.59 -11.18 25.57
N ASN A 517 -46.41 -11.01 26.19
CA ASN A 517 -46.15 -9.95 27.16
C ASN A 517 -45.08 -8.93 26.73
N TYR A 518 -44.68 -8.95 25.45
CA TYR A 518 -43.67 -8.04 24.92
C TYR A 518 -44.29 -7.29 23.74
N LYS A 519 -44.53 -5.98 23.86
CA LYS A 519 -44.99 -5.14 22.74
C LYS A 519 -43.79 -4.39 22.18
N SER A 520 -43.08 -5.02 21.24
CA SER A 520 -42.01 -4.38 20.47
C SER A 520 -42.39 -4.35 18.99
N SER A 521 -41.97 -3.30 18.28
CA SER A 521 -42.05 -3.23 16.81
C SER A 521 -41.23 -4.31 16.11
N ASP A 522 -40.33 -4.96 16.84
CA ASP A 522 -39.36 -5.93 16.30
C ASP A 522 -39.85 -7.38 16.42
N GLN A 523 -41.10 -7.57 16.85
CA GLN A 523 -41.74 -8.88 16.84
C GLN A 523 -42.21 -9.25 15.43
N SER A 524 -41.92 -10.50 15.04
CA SER A 524 -42.30 -11.03 13.74
C SER A 524 -42.61 -12.52 13.84
N GLU A 525 -43.44 -13.00 12.92
CA GLU A 525 -43.58 -14.45 12.68
C GLU A 525 -42.36 -15.02 11.91
N ASP A 526 -41.45 -14.15 11.46
CA ASP A 526 -40.20 -14.48 10.78
C ASP A 526 -38.99 -14.39 11.73
N CYS A 527 -38.99 -15.23 12.76
CA CYS A 527 -38.10 -15.11 13.92
C CYS A 527 -37.06 -16.24 14.07
N LEU A 528 -36.87 -17.09 13.04
CA LEU A 528 -35.98 -18.26 13.07
C LEU A 528 -34.78 -18.18 12.13
#